data_AF-A0A7X5N4A5-F1
#
_entry.id   AF-A0A7X5N4A5-F1
#
_cell.length_a   1.000
_cell.length_b   1.000
_cell.length_c   1.000
_cell.angle_alpha   90.00
_cell.angle_beta   90.00
_cell.angle_gamma   90.00
#
_symmetry.space_group_name_H-M   'P 1'
#
loop_
_entity.id
_entity.type
_entity.pdbx_description
1 polymer ?
#
loop_
_entity_poly.entity_id
_entity_poly.type
_entity_poly.pdbx_seq_one_letter_code
_entity_poly.pdbx_strand_id
1 'polypeptide(L)'
;FLRRFSEGFGVQRIEGRIGNVETHAHSGYLTALTLDNGTRVEGDLFLDCTGFAGLLIGKTLGVGTDDWSQWLFADSALAVQTESVGAPVAYTRSRADQAGWMWRIPLQHRVGNGIVYSSRY
;
A
#
# COMPACT_ATOMS: atom_id res chain seq x y z
N PHE A 1 11.25 -2.67 11.59
CA PHE A 1 12.07 -3.86 11.86
C PHE A 1 12.72 -4.37 10.57
N LEU A 2 11.93 -4.90 9.62
CA LEU A 2 12.43 -5.53 8.39
C LEU A 2 13.41 -4.67 7.58
N ARG A 3 13.21 -3.35 7.48
CA ARG A 3 14.18 -2.44 6.84
C ARG A 3 15.62 -2.65 7.34
N ARG A 4 15.84 -2.52 8.66
CA ARG A 4 17.18 -2.65 9.26
C ARG A 4 17.75 -4.07 9.10
N PHE A 5 16.87 -5.07 9.15
CA PHE A 5 17.26 -6.45 8.92
C PHE A 5 17.80 -6.62 7.50
N SER A 6 17.06 -6.15 6.49
CA SER A 6 17.44 -6.23 5.07
C SER A 6 18.69 -5.43 4.72
N GLU A 7 18.88 -4.23 5.31
CA GLU A 7 20.11 -3.45 5.14
C GLU A 7 21.36 -4.25 5.58
N GLY A 8 21.24 -5.10 6.60
CA GLY A 8 22.30 -6.02 7.04
C GLY A 8 22.64 -7.15 6.05
N PHE A 9 21.77 -7.41 5.07
CA PHE A 9 22.01 -8.36 3.97
C PHE A 9 22.39 -7.65 2.66
N GLY A 10 22.78 -6.37 2.73
CA GLY A 10 23.28 -5.62 1.58
C GLY A 10 22.19 -4.92 0.76
N VAL A 11 20.94 -4.87 1.23
CA VAL A 11 19.92 -4.01 0.60
C VAL A 11 20.34 -2.55 0.77
N GLN A 12 20.46 -1.84 -0.35
CA GLN A 12 20.77 -0.42 -0.35
C GLN A 12 19.49 0.40 -0.22
N ARG A 13 19.50 1.37 0.70
CA ARG A 13 18.41 2.32 0.86
C ARG A 13 18.73 3.62 0.15
N ILE A 14 17.87 4.00 -0.77
CA ILE A 14 17.90 5.30 -1.45
C ILE A 14 16.63 6.04 -1.07
N GLU A 15 16.77 7.18 -0.41
CA GLU A 15 15.63 8.04 -0.07
C GLU A 15 15.42 9.09 -1.16
N GLY A 16 14.20 9.17 -1.68
CA GLY A 16 13.79 10.20 -2.62
C GLY A 16 12.43 9.89 -3.22
N ARG A 17 11.79 10.90 -3.79
CA ARG A 17 10.56 10.72 -4.56
C ARG A 17 10.94 10.38 -5.99
N ILE A 18 10.28 9.38 -6.57
CA ILE A 18 10.41 9.06 -7.99
C ILE A 18 9.77 10.20 -8.79
N GLY A 19 10.58 10.89 -9.59
CA GLY A 19 10.15 11.98 -10.46
C GLY A 19 9.85 11.50 -11.87
N ASN A 20 10.60 10.50 -12.36
CA ASN A 20 10.42 9.91 -13.69
C ASN A 20 10.68 8.40 -13.68
N VAL A 21 9.99 7.69 -14.57
CA VAL A 21 10.19 6.26 -14.83
C VAL A 21 10.62 6.10 -16.29
N GLU A 22 11.78 5.50 -16.51
CA GLU A 22 12.33 5.29 -17.85
C GLU A 22 11.92 3.92 -18.39
N THR A 23 11.53 3.90 -19.67
CA THR A 23 11.15 2.69 -20.40
C THR A 23 11.97 2.54 -21.67
N HIS A 24 12.33 1.31 -22.00
CA HIS A 24 12.95 0.98 -23.28
C HIS A 24 11.96 1.19 -24.44
N ALA A 25 12.36 1.97 -25.45
CA ALA A 25 11.46 2.44 -26.52
C ALA A 25 10.75 1.34 -27.33
N HIS A 26 11.36 0.16 -27.46
CA HIS A 26 10.79 -0.95 -28.25
C HIS A 26 10.06 -2.02 -27.43
N SER A 27 10.64 -2.49 -26.32
CA SER A 27 10.04 -3.54 -25.48
C SER A 27 9.05 -3.01 -24.44
N GLY A 28 9.12 -1.71 -24.10
CA GLY A 28 8.36 -1.13 -22.99
C GLY A 28 8.87 -1.52 -21.60
N TYR A 29 10.00 -2.23 -21.49
CA TYR A 29 10.58 -2.60 -20.20
C TYR A 29 11.06 -1.38 -19.42
N LEU A 30 10.84 -1.40 -18.12
CA LEU A 30 11.42 -0.42 -17.21
C LEU A 30 12.94 -0.57 -17.23
N THR A 31 13.66 0.55 -17.33
CA THR A 31 15.13 0.56 -17.39
C THR A 31 15.76 1.31 -16.23
N ALA A 32 15.10 2.36 -15.74
CA ALA A 32 15.56 3.12 -14.58
C ALA A 32 14.45 3.92 -13.91
N LEU A 33 14.69 4.32 -12.67
CA LEU A 33 13.93 5.34 -11.95
C LEU A 33 14.81 6.57 -11.79
N THR A 34 14.29 7.74 -12.15
CA THR A 34 14.92 9.02 -11.84
C THR A 34 14.20 9.64 -10.64
N LEU A 35 14.95 9.90 -9.57
CA LEU A 35 14.44 10.61 -8.40
C LEU A 35 14.47 12.12 -8.64
N ASP A 36 13.65 12.87 -7.90
CA ASP A 36 13.57 14.34 -8.03
C ASP A 36 14.89 15.07 -7.79
N ASN A 37 15.82 14.46 -7.05
CA ASN A 37 17.16 15.00 -6.81
C ASN A 37 18.15 14.69 -7.95
N GLY A 38 17.69 14.09 -9.05
CA GLY A 38 18.50 13.70 -10.20
C GLY A 38 19.19 12.33 -10.06
N THR A 39 19.09 11.67 -8.90
CA THR A 39 19.64 10.31 -8.75
C THR A 39 18.92 9.36 -9.69
N ARG A 40 19.69 8.63 -10.50
CA ARG A 40 19.19 7.61 -11.42
C ARG A 40 19.51 6.22 -10.88
N VAL A 41 18.49 5.38 -10.80
CA VAL A 41 18.57 4.01 -10.28
C VAL A 41 18.19 3.05 -11.40
N GLU A 42 19.18 2.34 -11.94
CA GLU A 42 18.98 1.29 -12.93
C GLU A 42 18.63 -0.04 -12.26
N GLY A 43 18.02 -0.94 -13.03
CA GLY A 43 17.76 -2.30 -12.58
C GLY A 43 17.19 -3.17 -13.69
N ASP A 44 17.34 -4.48 -13.54
CA ASP A 44 16.78 -5.48 -14.46
C ASP A 44 15.33 -5.87 -14.09
N LEU A 45 14.96 -5.68 -12.82
CA LEU A 45 13.64 -5.98 -12.28
C LEU A 45 13.21 -4.88 -11.31
N PHE A 46 11.97 -4.43 -11.45
CA PHE A 46 11.37 -3.42 -10.58
C PHE A 46 10.15 -4.00 -9.88
N LEU A 47 10.09 -3.84 -8.56
CA LEU A 47 8.97 -4.25 -7.73
C LEU A 47 8.15 -3.02 -7.34
N ASP A 48 6.91 -2.93 -7.81
CA ASP A 48 6.03 -1.79 -7.51
C ASP A 48 5.38 -1.93 -6.13
N CYS A 49 5.98 -1.25 -5.15
CA CYS A 49 5.45 -1.15 -3.78
C CYS A 49 4.85 0.24 -3.50
N THR A 50 4.37 0.96 -4.53
CA THR A 50 3.85 2.34 -4.38
C THR A 50 2.40 2.42 -3.87
N GLY A 51 1.80 1.29 -3.51
CA GLY A 51 0.44 1.20 -2.99
C GLY A 51 -0.61 1.52 -4.06
N PHE A 52 -1.73 2.13 -3.69
CA PHE A 52 -2.81 2.49 -4.62
C PHE A 52 -2.39 3.42 -5.76
N ALA A 53 -1.22 4.07 -5.66
CA ALA A 53 -0.71 4.90 -6.74
C ALA A 53 -0.35 4.08 -7.99
N GLY A 54 0.00 2.80 -7.84
CA GLY A 54 0.37 1.89 -8.94
C GLY A 54 1.33 2.54 -9.94
N LEU A 55 2.37 3.20 -9.45
CA LEU A 55 3.19 4.12 -10.24
C LEU A 55 3.85 3.43 -11.44
N LEU A 56 4.40 2.24 -11.23
CA LEU A 56 5.08 1.50 -12.28
C LEU A 56 4.07 0.68 -13.06
N ILE A 57 3.31 -0.17 -12.38
CA ILE A 57 2.44 -1.16 -13.04
C ILE A 57 1.22 -0.51 -13.71
N GLY A 58 0.57 0.43 -13.03
CA GLY A 58 -0.64 1.09 -13.52
C GLY A 58 -0.31 2.32 -14.37
N LYS A 59 0.39 3.31 -13.80
CA LYS A 59 0.63 4.60 -14.49
C LYS A 59 1.66 4.51 -15.62
N THR A 60 2.74 3.74 -15.44
CA THR A 60 3.79 3.64 -16.46
C THR A 60 3.52 2.54 -17.47
N LEU A 61 3.20 1.33 -17.01
CA LEU A 61 2.98 0.17 -17.88
C LEU A 61 1.54 0.03 -18.38
N GLY A 62 0.61 0.86 -17.89
CA GLY A 62 -0.78 0.90 -18.39
C GLY A 62 -1.61 -0.33 -18.03
N VAL A 63 -1.19 -1.11 -17.03
CA VAL A 63 -1.96 -2.29 -16.61
C VAL A 63 -3.18 -1.79 -15.83
N GLY A 64 -4.36 -2.12 -16.35
CA GLY A 64 -5.64 -1.74 -15.75
C GLY A 64 -5.94 -2.49 -14.45
N THR A 65 -7.02 -2.09 -13.79
CA THR A 65 -7.58 -2.75 -12.61
C THR A 65 -8.98 -3.26 -12.92
N ASP A 66 -9.29 -4.48 -12.47
CA ASP A 66 -10.66 -4.99 -12.54
C ASP A 66 -11.51 -4.33 -11.45
N ASP A 67 -12.66 -3.77 -11.85
CA ASP A 67 -13.63 -3.22 -10.90
C ASP A 67 -14.55 -4.32 -10.34
N TRP A 68 -14.53 -4.47 -9.01
CA TRP A 68 -15.32 -5.46 -8.29
C TRP A 68 -16.54 -4.82 -7.60
N SER A 69 -16.83 -3.54 -7.86
CA SER A 69 -17.92 -2.79 -7.21
C SER A 69 -19.31 -3.39 -7.41
N GLN A 70 -19.49 -4.25 -8.43
CA GLN A 70 -20.72 -5.01 -8.65
C GLN A 70 -20.97 -6.12 -7.59
N TRP A 71 -19.91 -6.64 -6.96
CA TRP A 71 -20.00 -7.67 -5.93
C TRP A 71 -19.59 -7.16 -4.54
N LEU A 72 -18.67 -6.19 -4.48
CA LEU A 72 -18.10 -5.63 -3.26
C LEU A 72 -18.35 -4.13 -3.22
N PHE A 73 -19.38 -3.70 -2.49
CA PHE A 73 -19.82 -2.30 -2.50
C PHE A 73 -18.92 -1.33 -1.72
N ALA A 74 -18.10 -1.84 -0.80
CA ALA A 74 -17.24 -0.99 0.01
C ALA A 74 -16.06 -0.44 -0.80
N ASP A 75 -15.92 0.87 -0.82
CA ASP A 75 -14.93 1.62 -1.60
C ASP A 75 -14.09 2.58 -0.74
N SER A 76 -14.41 2.70 0.55
CA SER A 76 -13.85 3.70 1.44
C SER A 76 -13.54 3.09 2.82
N ALA A 77 -12.52 3.62 3.48
CA ALA A 77 -12.20 3.24 4.84
C ALA A 77 -11.70 4.43 5.67
N LEU A 78 -12.13 4.49 6.93
CA LEU A 78 -11.58 5.39 7.93
C LEU A 78 -10.94 4.56 9.03
N ALA A 79 -9.64 4.74 9.23
CA ALA A 79 -8.85 4.02 10.22
C ALA A 79 -8.42 4.95 11.35
N VAL A 80 -8.61 4.52 12.59
CA VAL A 80 -8.19 5.25 13.79
C VAL A 80 -7.51 4.30 14.79
N GLN A 81 -6.57 4.85 15.54
CA GLN A 81 -5.93 4.13 16.64
C GLN A 81 -6.51 4.64 17.96
N THR A 82 -6.82 3.71 18.87
CA THR A 82 -7.24 4.04 20.24
C THR A 82 -6.28 3.42 21.24
N GLU A 83 -6.25 3.98 22.44
CA GLU A 83 -5.51 3.39 23.57
C GLU A 83 -6.05 2.00 23.90
N SER A 84 -5.17 1.15 24.46
CA SER A 84 -5.59 -0.14 24.99
C SER A 84 -6.10 0.04 26.42
N VAL A 85 -7.33 -0.40 26.68
CA VAL A 85 -7.99 -0.31 28.00
C VAL A 85 -7.95 -1.61 28.80
N GLY A 86 -7.24 -2.63 28.30
CA GLY A 86 -7.16 -3.94 28.93
C GLY A 86 -6.32 -4.93 28.13
N ALA A 87 -6.29 -6.18 28.59
CA ALA A 87 -5.60 -7.25 27.88
C ALA A 87 -6.20 -7.46 26.47
N PRO A 88 -5.36 -7.69 25.44
CA PRO A 88 -5.85 -7.92 24.09
C PRO A 88 -6.61 -9.23 24.03
N VAL A 89 -7.79 -9.21 23.40
CA VAL A 89 -8.52 -10.44 23.06
C VAL A 89 -7.84 -11.12 21.87
N ALA A 90 -7.79 -12.45 21.88
CA ALA A 90 -7.08 -13.27 20.89
C ALA A 90 -7.86 -13.46 19.56
N TYR A 91 -8.51 -12.41 19.07
CA TYR A 91 -9.21 -12.41 17.78
C TYR A 91 -9.36 -10.98 17.23
N THR A 92 -9.50 -10.90 15.91
CA THR A 92 -10.00 -9.67 15.25
C THR A 92 -11.51 -9.70 15.26
N ARG A 93 -12.14 -8.59 15.65
CA ARG A 93 -13.60 -8.47 15.55
C ARG A 93 -13.95 -7.77 14.25
N SER A 94 -14.82 -8.40 13.46
CA SER A 94 -15.54 -7.77 12.34
C SER A 94 -17.02 -7.66 12.72
N ARG A 95 -17.56 -6.44 12.72
CA ARG A 95 -18.97 -6.17 13.05
C ARG A 95 -19.64 -5.49 11.86
N ALA A 96 -20.70 -6.09 11.33
CA ALA A 96 -21.53 -5.45 10.32
C ALA A 96 -22.17 -4.15 10.85
N ASP A 97 -22.29 -3.16 9.98
CA ASP A 97 -22.93 -1.85 10.23
C ASP A 97 -23.78 -1.45 9.00
N GLN A 98 -24.52 -0.34 9.07
CA GLN A 98 -25.54 0.04 8.08
C GLN A 98 -25.00 0.16 6.65
N ALA A 99 -23.80 0.71 6.46
CA ALA A 99 -23.18 0.95 5.15
C ALA A 99 -21.90 0.13 4.93
N GLY A 100 -21.66 -0.92 5.73
CA GLY A 100 -20.45 -1.73 5.63
C GLY A 100 -20.15 -2.50 6.92
N TRP A 101 -18.91 -2.40 7.41
CA TRP A 101 -18.49 -3.11 8.63
C TRP A 101 -17.34 -2.40 9.33
N MET A 102 -17.16 -2.70 10.62
CA MET A 102 -16.08 -2.19 11.43
C MET A 102 -15.11 -3.30 11.84
N TRP A 103 -13.81 -3.02 11.74
CA TRP A 103 -12.77 -3.87 12.32
C TRP A 103 -12.33 -3.36 13.70
N ARG A 104 -11.89 -4.29 14.53
CA ARG A 104 -11.13 -4.03 15.75
C ARG A 104 -10.01 -5.06 15.90
N ILE A 105 -8.77 -4.59 15.90
CA ILE A 105 -7.55 -5.38 15.97
C ILE A 105 -6.78 -4.96 17.24
N PRO A 106 -6.88 -5.72 18.34
CA PRO A 106 -6.08 -5.48 19.54
C PRO A 106 -4.60 -5.74 19.27
N LEU A 107 -3.75 -4.78 19.64
CA LEU A 107 -2.28 -4.91 19.63
C LEU A 107 -1.77 -4.79 21.07
N GLN A 108 -0.46 -4.98 21.26
CA GLN A 108 0.17 -4.98 22.59
C GLN A 108 -0.01 -3.65 23.35
N HIS A 109 -0.02 -2.51 22.65
CA HIS A 109 -0.03 -1.18 23.27
C HIS A 109 -1.18 -0.28 22.81
N ARG A 110 -1.95 -0.71 21.81
CA ARG A 110 -3.04 0.07 21.21
C ARG A 110 -4.06 -0.85 20.55
N VAL A 111 -5.17 -0.28 20.12
CA VAL A 111 -6.17 -0.99 19.30
C VAL A 111 -6.28 -0.28 17.97
N GLY A 112 -6.13 -1.02 16.88
CA GLY A 112 -6.45 -0.54 15.54
C GLY A 112 -7.94 -0.73 15.29
N ASN A 113 -8.64 0.35 14.94
CA ASN A 113 -10.06 0.33 14.63
C ASN A 113 -10.28 0.98 13.27
N GLY A 114 -11.36 0.60 12.61
CA GLY A 114 -11.76 1.31 11.41
C GLY A 114 -13.11 0.87 10.93
N ILE A 115 -13.72 1.74 10.13
CA ILE A 115 -14.93 1.45 9.36
C ILE A 115 -14.53 1.28 7.90
N VAL A 116 -15.03 0.22 7.29
CA VAL A 116 -15.05 -0.02 5.85
C VAL A 116 -16.48 0.22 5.40
N TYR A 117 -16.69 1.13 4.45
CA TYR A 117 -18.03 1.53 4.03
C TYR A 117 -18.12 1.75 2.53
N SER A 118 -19.35 1.74 2.03
CA SER A 118 -19.69 2.14 0.67
C SER A 118 -20.07 3.61 0.65
N SER A 119 -19.40 4.42 -0.17
CA SER A 119 -19.70 5.86 -0.32
C SER A 119 -21.09 6.16 -0.88
N ARG A 120 -21.80 5.15 -1.38
CA ARG A 120 -23.11 5.26 -2.04
C ARG A 120 -24.30 5.27 -1.06
N TYR A 121 -24.07 5.00 0.22
CA TYR A 121 -25.08 4.91 1.28
C TYR A 121 -24.73 5.84 2.44
#